data_AF-A0A317YKD1-F1
#
_entry.id   AF-A0A317YKD1-F1
#
_cell.length_a   1.000
_cell.length_b   1.000
_cell.length_c   1.000
_cell.angle_alpha   90.00
_cell.angle_beta   90.00
_cell.angle_gamma   90.00
#
_symmetry.space_group_name_H-M   'P 1'
#
loop_
_entity.id
_entity.type
_entity.pdbx_description
1 polymer ?
#
loop_
_entity_poly.entity_id
_entity_poly.type
_entity_poly.pdbx_seq_one_letter_code
_entity_poly.pdbx_strand_id
1 'polypeptide(L)'
;VRQLQFFINERIIPIIPQQGSLGASGDLAPLSHLALALIGEGKVLYRGEEKDSDDVLRELNRQPLNLQAKEGLALINGTQAMTAQGVISYIEAEDLGYQSEWIAALTHQSLNGIIDAYRHDVHAVRN
;
A
#
# COMPACT_ATOMS: atom_id res chain seq x y z
N VAL A 1 -13.18 3.60 13.35
CA VAL A 1 -12.04 4.55 13.21
C VAL A 1 -11.03 4.50 14.37
N ARG A 2 -11.45 4.66 15.64
CA ARG A 2 -10.49 4.65 16.78
C ARG A 2 -9.62 3.40 16.90
N GLN A 3 -10.14 2.23 16.52
CA GLN A 3 -9.38 0.98 16.52
C GLN A 3 -8.27 0.98 15.45
N LEU A 4 -8.56 1.48 14.24
CA LEU A 4 -7.55 1.64 13.19
C LEU A 4 -6.43 2.59 13.62
N GLN A 5 -6.79 3.73 14.23
CA GLN A 5 -5.80 4.68 14.76
C GLN A 5 -4.90 4.02 15.82
N PHE A 6 -5.49 3.21 16.69
CA PHE A 6 -4.74 2.44 17.69
C PHE A 6 -3.76 1.47 17.05
N PHE A 7 -4.19 0.68 16.06
CA PHE A 7 -3.32 -0.26 15.34
C PHE A 7 -2.13 0.45 14.69
N ILE A 8 -2.37 1.61 14.07
CA ILE A 8 -1.32 2.42 13.44
C ILE A 8 -0.31 2.92 14.50
N ASN A 9 -0.80 3.49 15.60
CA ASN A 9 0.06 4.05 16.64
C ASN A 9 0.91 2.98 17.34
N GLU A 10 0.33 1.82 17.62
CA GLU A 10 1.00 0.70 18.28
C GLU A 10 1.76 -0.21 17.31
N ARG A 11 1.77 0.12 16.01
CA ARG A 11 2.41 -0.68 14.94
C ARG A 11 1.94 -2.14 14.93
N ILE A 12 0.65 -2.34 15.13
CA ILE A 12 -0.03 -3.64 14.98
C ILE A 12 -0.44 -3.75 13.51
N ILE A 13 0.22 -4.64 12.77
CA ILE A 13 0.05 -4.74 11.30
C ILE A 13 -0.75 -6.01 10.99
N PRO A 14 -1.98 -5.91 10.48
CA PRO A 14 -2.75 -7.09 10.07
C PRO A 14 -2.03 -7.89 8.99
N ILE A 15 -2.04 -9.22 9.11
CA ILE A 15 -1.55 -10.12 8.07
C ILE A 15 -2.62 -10.22 6.97
N ILE A 16 -2.34 -9.61 5.82
CA ILE A 16 -3.25 -9.55 4.69
C ILE A 16 -2.62 -10.31 3.51
N PRO A 17 -3.28 -11.36 2.98
CA PRO A 17 -2.79 -12.06 1.80
C PRO A 17 -2.67 -11.14 0.58
N GLN A 18 -1.61 -11.35 -0.21
CA GLN A 18 -1.34 -10.52 -1.40
C GLN A 18 -2.37 -10.74 -2.53
N GLN A 19 -3.00 -11.92 -2.60
CA GLN A 19 -3.94 -12.29 -3.67
C GLN A 19 -5.33 -12.55 -3.10
N GLY A 20 -6.36 -12.28 -3.91
CA GLY A 20 -7.77 -12.54 -3.57
C GLY A 20 -8.74 -11.41 -3.97
N SER A 21 -8.24 -10.20 -4.24
CA SER A 21 -9.04 -9.13 -4.83
C SER A 21 -9.08 -9.25 -6.36
N LEU A 22 -10.25 -8.96 -6.95
CA LEU A 22 -10.44 -8.85 -8.40
C LEU A 22 -10.43 -7.39 -8.90
N GLY A 23 -10.34 -6.41 -8.00
CA GLY A 23 -10.28 -4.99 -8.38
C GLY A 23 -11.57 -4.36 -8.93
N ALA A 24 -12.63 -5.13 -9.17
CA ALA A 24 -13.81 -4.67 -9.90
C ALA A 24 -14.89 -3.96 -9.04
N SER A 25 -15.02 -4.28 -7.75
CA SER A 25 -16.11 -3.77 -6.89
C SER A 25 -15.71 -3.59 -5.42
N GLY A 26 -14.41 -3.57 -5.14
CA GLY A 26 -13.86 -3.43 -3.79
C GLY A 26 -12.94 -4.58 -3.41
N ASP A 27 -11.98 -4.25 -2.58
CA ASP A 27 -10.92 -5.11 -2.06
C ASP A 27 -11.44 -5.97 -0.91
N LEU A 28 -12.56 -6.66 -1.14
CA LEU A 28 -13.31 -7.40 -0.13
C LEU A 28 -12.44 -8.41 0.63
N ALA A 29 -11.68 -9.24 -0.09
CA ALA A 29 -10.83 -10.25 0.53
C ALA A 29 -9.75 -9.63 1.44
N PRO A 30 -8.85 -8.76 0.96
CA PRO A 30 -7.82 -8.18 1.82
C PRO A 30 -8.38 -7.29 2.94
N LEU A 31 -9.45 -6.53 2.69
CA LEU A 31 -10.08 -5.71 3.73
C LEU A 31 -10.86 -6.52 4.75
N SER A 32 -11.30 -7.74 4.41
CA SER A 32 -11.85 -8.68 5.39
C SER A 32 -10.78 -9.14 6.37
N HIS A 33 -9.54 -9.40 5.92
CA HIS A 33 -8.43 -9.72 6.83
C HIS A 33 -8.09 -8.55 7.77
N LEU A 34 -8.15 -7.31 7.26
CA LEU A 34 -8.07 -6.11 8.11
C LEU A 34 -9.20 -6.08 9.14
N ALA A 35 -10.45 -6.32 8.72
CA ALA A 35 -11.61 -6.29 9.61
C ALA A 35 -11.55 -7.37 10.70
N LEU A 36 -11.15 -8.60 10.35
CA LEU A 36 -10.91 -9.70 11.29
C LEU A 36 -9.94 -9.27 12.39
N ALA A 37 -8.79 -8.71 12.01
CA ALA A 37 -7.80 -8.22 12.98
C ALA A 37 -8.40 -7.18 13.95
N LEU A 38 -9.20 -6.23 13.45
CA LEU A 38 -9.80 -5.19 14.29
C LEU A 38 -10.79 -5.74 15.33
N ILE A 39 -11.52 -6.80 14.99
CA ILE A 39 -12.48 -7.48 15.87
C ILE A 39 -11.82 -8.56 16.74
N GLY A 40 -10.49 -8.65 16.74
CA GLY A 40 -9.72 -9.60 17.56
C GLY A 40 -9.54 -10.98 16.91
N GLU A 41 -10.02 -11.17 15.69
CA GLU A 41 -9.83 -12.41 14.93
C GLU A 41 -8.60 -12.33 14.01
N GLY A 42 -8.12 -13.46 13.51
CA GLY A 42 -7.01 -13.50 12.58
C GLY A 42 -5.64 -13.14 13.20
N LYS A 43 -4.67 -12.90 12.31
CA LYS A 43 -3.26 -12.73 12.67
C LYS A 43 -2.77 -11.31 12.42
N VAL A 44 -1.85 -10.86 13.26
CA VAL A 44 -1.15 -9.58 13.15
C VAL A 44 0.35 -9.79 13.33
N LEU A 45 1.15 -8.98 12.66
CA LEU A 45 2.55 -8.78 12.98
C LEU A 45 2.64 -7.71 14.09
N TYR A 46 3.19 -8.09 15.24
CA TYR A 46 3.41 -7.17 16.36
C TYR A 46 4.78 -7.43 16.97
N ARG A 47 5.61 -6.37 17.07
CA ARG A 47 7.01 -6.43 17.53
C ARG A 47 7.87 -7.47 16.77
N GLY A 48 7.61 -7.63 15.47
CA GLY A 48 8.36 -8.54 14.59
C GLY A 48 7.90 -10.00 14.63
N GLU A 49 6.87 -10.33 15.40
CA GLU A 49 6.33 -11.69 15.52
C GLU A 49 4.88 -11.76 15.05
N GLU A 50 4.52 -12.84 14.37
CA GLU A 50 3.12 -13.13 14.03
C GLU A 50 2.38 -13.65 15.26
N LYS A 51 1.27 -13.01 15.61
CA LYS A 51 0.45 -13.31 16.79
C LYS A 51 -1.03 -13.26 16.45
N ASP A 52 -1.85 -13.92 17.27
CA ASP A 52 -3.29 -13.74 17.22
C ASP A 52 -3.66 -12.31 17.64
N SER A 53 -4.59 -11.68 16.92
CA SER A 53 -4.97 -10.29 17.19
C SER A 53 -5.52 -10.13 18.60
N ASP A 54 -6.33 -11.07 19.07
CA ASP A 54 -6.89 -11.07 20.44
C ASP A 54 -5.80 -11.08 21.53
N ASP A 55 -4.72 -11.85 21.34
CA ASP A 55 -3.62 -11.89 22.31
C ASP A 55 -2.91 -10.54 22.41
N VAL A 56 -2.66 -9.88 21.27
CA VAL A 56 -2.03 -8.55 21.22
C VAL A 56 -2.94 -7.49 21.84
N LEU A 57 -4.25 -7.54 21.55
CA LEU A 57 -5.22 -6.63 22.14
C LEU A 57 -5.31 -6.82 23.66
N ARG A 58 -5.31 -8.06 24.15
CA ARG A 58 -5.25 -8.37 25.59
C ARG A 58 -3.95 -7.88 26.22
N GLU A 59 -2.79 -8.10 25.59
CA GLU A 59 -1.48 -7.59 26.06
C GLU A 59 -1.52 -6.06 26.26
N LEU A 60 -2.20 -5.35 25.36
CA LEU A 60 -2.31 -3.90 25.39
C LEU A 60 -3.53 -3.35 26.15
N ASN A 61 -4.24 -4.21 26.91
CA ASN A 61 -5.46 -3.85 27.64
C ASN A 61 -6.53 -3.16 26.77
N ARG A 62 -6.61 -3.58 25.50
CA ARG A 62 -7.56 -3.06 24.52
C ARG A 62 -8.62 -4.12 24.23
N GLN A 63 -9.87 -3.71 24.18
CA GLN A 63 -10.95 -4.62 23.78
C GLN A 63 -11.04 -4.72 22.25
N PRO A 64 -11.44 -5.89 21.72
CA PRO A 64 -11.77 -6.03 20.31
C PRO A 64 -12.92 -5.11 19.88
N LEU A 65 -12.93 -4.74 18.60
CA LEU A 65 -14.01 -3.93 18.05
C LEU A 65 -15.29 -4.76 17.95
N ASN A 66 -16.37 -4.31 18.58
CA ASN A 66 -17.69 -4.89 18.36
C ASN A 66 -18.42 -4.14 17.25
N LEU A 67 -18.74 -4.83 16.15
CA LEU A 67 -19.37 -4.23 14.98
C LEU A 67 -20.87 -4.06 15.16
N GLN A 68 -21.39 -2.91 14.72
CA GLN A 68 -22.81 -2.66 14.60
C GLN A 68 -23.33 -2.93 13.17
N ALA A 69 -24.64 -2.81 12.99
CA ALA A 69 -25.28 -3.01 11.70
C ALA A 69 -24.63 -2.12 10.62
N LYS A 70 -24.28 -2.73 9.48
CA LYS A 70 -23.60 -2.13 8.31
C LYS A 70 -22.12 -1.74 8.48
N GLU A 71 -21.54 -1.81 9.69
CA GLU A 71 -20.14 -1.45 9.88
C GLU A 71 -19.17 -2.46 9.23
N GLY A 72 -19.52 -3.75 9.23
CA GLY A 72 -18.72 -4.76 8.53
C GLY A 72 -18.61 -4.46 7.04
N LEU A 73 -19.72 -4.14 6.38
CA LEU A 73 -19.72 -3.76 4.96
C LEU A 73 -18.92 -2.47 4.73
N ALA A 74 -19.02 -1.49 5.63
CA ALA A 74 -18.28 -0.24 5.53
C ALA A 74 -16.75 -0.43 5.65
N LEU A 75 -16.29 -1.47 6.36
CA LEU A 75 -14.86 -1.79 6.48
C LEU A 75 -14.31 -2.49 5.23
N ILE A 76 -15.09 -3.36 4.61
CA ILE A 76 -14.61 -4.24 3.53
C ILE A 76 -14.92 -3.72 2.13
N ASN A 77 -15.88 -2.80 1.98
CA ASN A 77 -16.27 -2.26 0.69
C ASN A 77 -15.51 -0.95 0.39
N GLY A 78 -14.39 -1.10 -0.29
CA GLY A 78 -13.62 0.02 -0.81
C GLY A 78 -12.39 -0.44 -1.58
N THR A 79 -11.65 0.51 -2.15
CA THR A 79 -10.47 0.26 -3.00
C THR A 79 -9.14 0.53 -2.28
N GLN A 80 -9.14 0.54 -0.94
CA GLN A 80 -8.00 1.02 -0.17
C GLN A 80 -6.76 0.16 -0.37
N ALA A 81 -6.90 -1.16 -0.53
CA ALA A 81 -5.75 -2.05 -0.69
C ALA A 81 -5.10 -1.87 -2.07
N MET A 82 -5.89 -1.84 -3.15
CA MET A 82 -5.39 -1.59 -4.51
C MET A 82 -4.87 -0.15 -4.65
N THR A 83 -5.51 0.83 -4.01
CA THR A 83 -5.02 2.22 -4.00
C THR A 83 -3.69 2.32 -3.27
N ALA A 84 -3.53 1.66 -2.12
CA ALA A 84 -2.25 1.61 -1.43
C ALA A 84 -1.16 0.99 -2.32
N GLN A 85 -1.44 -0.13 -2.99
CA GLN A 85 -0.51 -0.74 -3.93
C GLN A 85 -0.17 0.21 -5.10
N GLY A 86 -1.16 0.90 -5.66
CA GLY A 86 -0.96 1.87 -6.74
C GLY A 86 -0.09 3.04 -6.33
N VAL A 87 -0.24 3.56 -5.10
CA VAL A 87 0.61 4.64 -4.58
C VAL A 87 2.05 4.18 -4.40
N ILE A 88 2.28 2.99 -3.84
CA ILE A 88 3.64 2.43 -3.71
C ILE A 88 4.28 2.25 -5.08
N SER A 89 3.56 1.63 -6.03
CA SER A 89 4.06 1.42 -7.38
C SER A 89 4.32 2.73 -8.14
N TYR A 90 3.54 3.79 -7.89
CA TYR A 90 3.79 5.11 -8.46
C TYR A 90 5.11 5.71 -7.94
N ILE A 91 5.35 5.67 -6.63
CA ILE A 91 6.57 6.21 -6.02
C ILE A 91 7.80 5.45 -6.55
N GLU A 92 7.73 4.11 -6.58
CA GLU A 92 8.82 3.29 -7.13
C GLU A 92 9.06 3.56 -8.62
N ALA A 93 8.01 3.76 -9.41
CA ALA A 93 8.13 4.07 -10.83
C ALA A 93 8.74 5.46 -11.09
N GLU A 94 8.45 6.45 -10.25
CA GLU A 94 9.05 7.78 -10.34
C GLU A 94 10.58 7.72 -10.09
N ASP A 95 11.00 7.02 -9.03
CA ASP A 95 12.42 6.79 -8.74
C ASP A 95 13.13 6.05 -9.89
N LEU A 96 12.49 5.02 -10.45
CA LEU A 96 13.01 4.29 -11.61
C LEU A 96 13.08 5.17 -12.86
N GLY A 97 12.12 6.08 -13.05
CA GLY A 97 12.12 7.07 -14.12
C GLY A 97 13.37 7.94 -14.09
N TYR A 98 13.67 8.54 -12.93
CA TYR A 98 14.89 9.32 -12.77
C TYR A 98 16.15 8.50 -12.99
N GLN A 99 16.25 7.30 -12.40
CA GLN A 99 17.41 6.42 -12.59
C GLN A 99 17.63 6.06 -14.07
N SER A 100 16.55 5.79 -14.80
CA SER A 100 16.59 5.52 -16.23
C SER A 100 17.17 6.70 -17.01
N GLU A 101 16.79 7.94 -16.69
CA GLU A 101 17.35 9.14 -17.32
C GLU A 101 18.86 9.27 -17.10
N TRP A 102 19.33 9.05 -15.87
CA TRP A 102 20.77 9.08 -15.55
C TRP A 102 21.55 8.01 -16.32
N ILE A 103 21.04 6.78 -16.36
CA ILE A 103 21.66 5.67 -17.08
C ILE A 103 21.70 5.95 -18.59
N ALA A 104 20.60 6.47 -19.15
CA ALA A 104 20.52 6.84 -20.55
C ALA A 104 21.52 7.95 -20.89
N ALA A 105 21.63 8.99 -20.05
CA ALA A 105 22.59 10.07 -20.24
C ALA A 105 24.04 9.58 -20.22
N LEU A 106 24.42 8.73 -19.27
CA LEU A 106 25.75 8.13 -19.19
C LEU A 106 26.08 7.26 -20.40
N THR A 107 25.10 6.46 -20.84
CA THR A 107 25.23 5.62 -22.04
C THR A 107 25.42 6.49 -23.29
N HIS A 108 24.61 7.53 -23.44
CA HIS A 108 24.68 8.47 -24.56
C HIS A 108 26.04 9.18 -24.65
N GLN A 109 26.57 9.63 -23.51
CA GLN A 109 27.90 10.21 -23.43
C GLN A 109 28.99 9.19 -23.81
N SER A 110 28.92 7.97 -23.28
CA SER A 110 29.89 6.91 -23.56
C SER A 110 29.95 6.54 -25.05
N LEU A 111 28.84 6.73 -25.77
CA LEU A 111 28.72 6.47 -27.20
C LEU A 111 29.02 7.70 -28.08
N ASN A 112 29.42 8.84 -27.50
CA ASN A 112 29.57 10.13 -28.20
C ASN A 112 28.31 10.50 -29.01
N GLY A 113 27.13 10.26 -28.43
CA GLY A 113 25.88 10.44 -29.16
C GLY A 113 25.53 11.91 -29.43
N ILE A 114 24.70 12.13 -30.46
CA ILE A 114 24.29 13.46 -30.93
C ILE A 114 23.33 14.10 -29.91
N ILE A 115 23.62 15.34 -29.51
CA ILE A 115 22.83 16.06 -28.49
C ILE A 115 21.78 17.01 -29.09
N ASP A 116 21.85 17.31 -30.40
CA ASP A 116 20.91 18.22 -31.08
C ASP A 116 19.45 17.80 -30.92
N ALA A 117 19.20 16.49 -30.83
CA ALA A 117 17.86 15.93 -30.62
C ALA A 117 17.24 16.32 -29.27
N TYR A 118 18.05 16.74 -28.29
CA TYR A 118 17.62 17.15 -26.95
C TYR A 118 17.45 18.66 -26.80
N ARG A 119 17.62 19.43 -27.87
CA ARG A 119 17.44 20.89 -27.81
C ARG A 119 15.98 21.23 -27.51
N HIS A 120 15.78 22.22 -26.64
CA HIS A 120 14.45 22.65 -26.22
C HIS A 120 13.52 23.03 -27.38
N ASP A 121 14.04 23.71 -28.41
CA ASP A 121 13.26 24.13 -29.60
C ASP A 121 12.68 22.93 -30.37
N VAL A 122 13.42 21.82 -30.46
CA VAL A 122 12.96 20.58 -31.12
C VAL A 122 11.78 19.94 -30.38
N HIS A 123 11.78 19.97 -29.04
CA HIS A 123 10.67 19.42 -28.24
C HIS A 123 9.48 20.38 -28.16
N ALA A 124 9.73 21.69 -28.10
CA ALA A 124 8.69 22.71 -28.01
C ALA A 124 7.75 22.74 -29.23
N VAL A 125 8.22 22.34 -30.42
CA VAL A 125 7.37 22.26 -31.62
C VAL A 125 6.52 20.98 -31.71
N ARG A 126 6.79 19.97 -30.85
CA ARG A 126 6.04 18.70 -30.82
C ARG A 126 4.80 18.76 -29.92
N ASN A 127 4.88 19.50 -28.83
CA ASN A 127 3.79 19.71 -27.87
C ASN A 127 2.98 20.97 -28.21
#